data_AF-A0AAW3V7G4-F1
#
_entry.id   AF-A0AAW3V7G4-F1
#
_cell.length_a   1.000
_cell.length_b   1.000
_cell.length_c   1.000
_cell.angle_alpha   90.00
_cell.angle_beta   90.00
_cell.angle_gamma   90.00
#
_symmetry.space_group_name_H-M   'P 1'
#
loop_
_entity.id
_entity.type
_entity.pdbx_description
1 polymer ?
#
loop_
_entity_poly.entity_id
_entity_poly.type
_entity_poly.pdbx_seq_one_letter_code
_entity_poly.pdbx_strand_id
1 'polypeptide(L)'
;MTGELRGPTRRVSLKNPARSIHAGPGSRIRNVGTVLPIVLLISAMMLTTSAAWFETALAAARGANNAHDYLQAFHAADSALTLCARSAIAAAAFESQPVASLLPGEPTQWTREAAFEAGAVAPVAQWPGSLRAPQCLIEAWRLGTRADARAYLLTSRGFGRTAESQVWLQMELVIEGEQIERHWRHVVARPF
;
A
#
# COMPACT_ATOMS: atom_id res chain seq x y z
N MET A 1 65.58 30.62 42.11
CA MET A 1 64.77 31.59 42.86
C MET A 1 63.98 30.81 43.89
N THR A 2 64.48 30.78 45.14
CA THR A 2 63.80 31.35 46.33
C THR A 2 62.54 30.54 46.68
N GLY A 3 62.52 29.64 47.65
CA GLY A 3 62.95 29.82 49.04
C GLY A 3 61.81 30.47 49.82
N GLU A 4 61.14 29.73 50.71
CA GLU A 4 60.82 30.22 52.07
C GLU A 4 60.17 29.13 52.93
N LEU A 5 60.70 29.04 54.15
CA LEU A 5 60.14 28.39 55.33
C LEU A 5 59.12 29.32 55.98
N ARG A 6 58.08 28.76 56.63
CA ARG A 6 57.57 29.26 57.94
C ARG A 6 56.47 28.35 58.48
N GLY A 7 56.69 27.82 59.69
CA GLY A 7 55.61 27.34 60.57
C GLY A 7 54.75 28.51 61.07
N PRO A 8 53.65 28.24 61.80
CA PRO A 8 53.83 28.24 63.25
C PRO A 8 52.97 27.22 64.05
N THR A 9 53.53 26.90 65.22
CA THR A 9 52.95 26.46 66.49
C THR A 9 51.42 26.58 66.71
N ARG A 10 50.82 25.52 67.27
CA ARG A 10 49.87 25.70 68.38
C ARG A 10 49.91 24.55 69.39
N ARG A 11 49.73 24.96 70.64
CA ARG A 11 50.02 24.30 71.91
C ARG A 11 48.73 23.69 72.50
N VAL A 12 48.86 22.49 73.07
CA VAL A 12 48.19 21.88 74.25
C VAL A 12 46.73 22.26 74.58
N SER A 13 45.86 21.25 74.76
CA SER A 13 44.93 21.21 75.91
C SER A 13 44.42 19.80 76.22
N LEU A 14 44.60 19.39 77.48
CA LEU A 14 44.08 18.19 78.13
C LEU A 14 42.58 18.29 78.47
N LYS A 15 42.03 17.14 78.91
CA LYS A 15 40.72 16.85 79.56
C LYS A 15 39.56 16.58 78.61
N ASN A 16 38.72 15.55 78.81
CA ASN A 16 38.70 14.37 79.70
C ASN A 16 37.60 13.44 79.13
N PRO A 17 37.52 12.17 79.52
CA PRO A 17 36.59 11.20 78.94
C PRO A 17 35.20 11.36 79.56
N ALA A 18 34.18 11.44 78.71
CA ALA A 18 32.81 11.20 79.11
C ALA A 18 32.20 10.19 78.13
N ARG A 19 32.33 8.93 78.53
CA ARG A 19 31.58 7.80 77.99
C ARG A 19 30.11 8.06 78.32
N SER A 20 29.32 8.44 77.32
CA SER A 20 27.87 8.29 77.37
C SER A 20 27.46 7.26 76.33
N ILE A 21 27.08 6.09 76.84
CA ILE A 21 26.45 5.02 76.09
C ILE A 21 24.98 5.40 75.99
N HIS A 22 24.55 5.86 74.81
CA HIS A 22 23.14 5.81 74.45
C HIS A 22 22.94 4.70 73.43
N ALA A 23 22.37 3.59 73.92
CA ALA A 23 21.78 2.56 73.11
C ALA A 23 20.60 3.16 72.32
N GLY A 24 20.76 3.27 71.01
CA GLY A 24 19.65 3.41 70.08
C GLY A 24 19.46 2.09 69.33
N PRO A 25 18.43 1.28 69.67
CA PRO A 25 18.05 0.15 68.83
C PRO A 25 17.19 0.67 67.70
N GLY A 26 17.73 0.65 66.49
CA GLY A 26 17.00 1.13 65.31
C GLY A 26 17.79 1.06 64.02
N SER A 27 18.63 0.04 63.85
CA SER A 27 19.06 -0.36 62.51
C SER A 27 17.81 -0.81 61.74
N ARG A 28 17.14 0.14 61.08
CA ARG A 28 16.21 -0.18 60.02
C ARG A 28 17.07 -0.74 58.90
N ILE A 29 17.19 -2.06 58.86
CA ILE A 29 17.67 -2.77 57.68
C ILE A 29 16.76 -2.32 56.54
N ARG A 30 17.24 -1.40 55.69
CA ARG A 30 16.62 -1.14 54.39
C ARG A 30 16.84 -2.42 53.61
N ASN A 31 15.85 -3.31 53.61
CA ASN A 31 15.74 -4.36 52.62
C ASN A 31 15.64 -3.65 51.26
N VAL A 32 16.79 -3.47 50.60
CA VAL A 32 16.82 -2.99 49.22
C VAL A 32 16.41 -4.17 48.36
N GLY A 33 15.10 -4.31 48.12
CA GLY A 33 14.53 -5.39 47.34
C GLY A 33 14.93 -5.28 45.87
N THR A 34 15.97 -6.00 45.46
CA THR A 34 16.40 -6.15 44.06
C THR A 34 15.41 -6.96 43.22
N VAL A 35 14.46 -7.65 43.84
CA VAL A 35 13.46 -8.50 43.16
C VAL A 35 12.45 -7.67 42.36
N LEU A 36 11.94 -6.57 42.92
CA LEU A 36 10.98 -5.70 42.24
C LEU A 36 11.52 -5.14 40.90
N PRO A 37 12.71 -4.52 40.84
CA PRO A 37 13.23 -4.02 39.57
C PRO A 37 13.51 -5.13 38.56
N ILE A 38 13.96 -6.32 38.99
CA ILE A 38 14.15 -7.46 38.08
C ILE A 38 12.82 -7.90 37.47
N VAL A 39 11.77 -8.07 38.28
CA VAL A 39 10.44 -8.45 37.79
C VAL A 39 9.87 -7.38 36.86
N LEU A 40 10.04 -6.10 37.19
CA LEU A 40 9.61 -5.00 36.34
C LEU A 40 10.36 -5.00 35.00
N LEU A 41 11.67 -5.27 34.99
CA LEU A 41 12.45 -5.36 33.76
C LEU A 41 12.02 -6.55 32.89
N ILE A 42 11.84 -7.73 33.47
CA ILE A 42 11.38 -8.92 32.74
C ILE A 42 9.97 -8.66 32.17
N SER A 43 9.07 -8.14 33.00
CA SER A 43 7.71 -7.79 32.58
C SER A 43 7.76 -6.77 31.45
N ALA A 44 8.53 -5.68 31.59
CA ALA A 44 8.67 -4.67 30.56
C ALA A 44 9.23 -5.25 29.25
N MET A 45 10.22 -6.15 29.32
CA MET A 45 10.77 -6.82 28.14
C MET A 45 9.74 -7.73 27.45
N MET A 46 8.98 -8.51 28.23
CA MET A 46 7.90 -9.36 27.69
C MET A 46 6.77 -8.52 27.08
N LEU A 47 6.37 -7.43 27.74
CA LEU A 47 5.33 -6.51 27.25
C LEU A 47 5.76 -5.80 25.96
N THR A 48 6.98 -5.25 25.91
CA THR A 48 7.48 -4.56 24.71
C THR A 48 7.64 -5.50 23.53
N THR A 49 8.14 -6.73 23.76
CA THR A 49 8.25 -7.75 22.71
C THR A 49 6.87 -8.16 22.19
N SER A 50 5.91 -8.42 23.09
CA SER A 50 4.54 -8.79 22.72
C SER A 50 3.84 -7.66 21.96
N ALA A 51 4.02 -6.41 22.41
CA ALA A 51 3.48 -5.23 21.72
C ALA A 51 4.08 -5.08 20.31
N ALA A 52 5.40 -5.26 20.17
CA ALA A 52 6.05 -5.24 18.85
C ALA A 52 5.49 -6.32 17.92
N TRP A 53 5.30 -7.55 18.40
CA TRP A 53 4.69 -8.63 17.62
C TRP A 53 3.21 -8.38 17.28
N PHE A 54 2.47 -7.76 18.18
CA PHE A 54 1.07 -7.40 17.93
C PHE A 54 0.97 -6.37 16.80
N GLU A 55 1.80 -5.33 16.83
CA GLU A 55 1.80 -4.29 15.80
C GLU A 55 2.26 -4.84 14.44
N THR A 56 3.24 -5.74 14.41
CA THR A 56 3.65 -6.38 13.15
C THR A 56 2.57 -7.30 12.59
N ALA A 57 1.91 -8.10 13.45
CA ALA A 57 0.79 -8.95 13.03
C ALA A 57 -0.40 -8.11 12.52
N LEU A 58 -0.70 -6.99 13.17
CA LEU A 58 -1.75 -6.07 12.76
C LEU A 58 -1.42 -5.40 11.42
N ALA A 59 -0.17 -4.97 11.23
CA ALA A 59 0.30 -4.43 9.95
C ALA A 59 0.22 -5.48 8.83
N ALA A 60 0.62 -6.72 9.09
CA ALA A 60 0.54 -7.81 8.13
C ALA A 60 -0.92 -8.14 7.74
N ALA A 61 -1.84 -8.19 8.72
CA ALA A 61 -3.26 -8.42 8.47
C ALA A 61 -3.88 -7.31 7.59
N ARG A 62 -3.54 -6.04 7.86
CA ARG A 62 -3.95 -4.91 7.01
C ARG A 62 -3.37 -5.02 5.59
N GLY A 63 -2.10 -5.41 5.48
CA GLY A 63 -1.45 -5.64 4.19
C GLY A 63 -2.15 -6.74 3.37
N ALA A 64 -2.50 -7.86 4.01
CA ALA A 64 -3.22 -8.95 3.35
C ALA A 64 -4.61 -8.54 2.85
N ASN A 65 -5.35 -7.77 3.65
CA ASN A 65 -6.66 -7.25 3.24
C ASN A 65 -6.55 -6.29 2.04
N ASN A 66 -5.58 -5.37 2.06
CA ASN A 66 -5.35 -4.47 0.94
C ASN A 66 -4.97 -5.26 -0.33
N ALA A 67 -4.08 -6.25 -0.21
CA ALA A 67 -3.70 -7.10 -1.34
C ALA A 67 -4.89 -7.88 -1.91
N HIS A 68 -5.73 -8.44 -1.04
CA HIS A 68 -6.97 -9.11 -1.44
C HIS A 68 -7.89 -8.17 -2.23
N ASP A 69 -8.10 -6.94 -1.74
CA ASP A 69 -8.97 -5.97 -2.40
C ASP A 69 -8.43 -5.54 -3.78
N TYR A 70 -7.11 -5.40 -3.93
CA TYR A 70 -6.47 -5.16 -5.23
C TYR A 70 -6.59 -6.35 -6.19
N LEU A 71 -6.43 -7.58 -5.71
CA LEU A 71 -6.61 -8.78 -6.54
C LEU A 71 -8.05 -8.91 -7.01
N GLN A 72 -9.02 -8.63 -6.15
CA GLN A 72 -10.43 -8.63 -6.52
C GLN A 72 -10.71 -7.56 -7.59
N ALA A 73 -10.17 -6.35 -7.43
CA ALA A 73 -10.26 -5.29 -8.43
C ALA A 73 -9.61 -5.69 -9.76
N PHE A 74 -8.46 -6.37 -9.72
CA PHE A 74 -7.78 -6.88 -10.91
C PHE A 74 -8.64 -7.90 -11.66
N HIS A 75 -9.21 -8.89 -10.96
CA HIS A 75 -10.08 -9.88 -11.60
C HIS A 75 -11.37 -9.27 -12.15
N ALA A 76 -11.94 -8.29 -11.46
CA ALA A 76 -13.06 -7.52 -11.96
C ALA A 76 -12.69 -6.80 -13.28
N ALA A 77 -11.53 -6.14 -13.33
CA ALA A 77 -11.03 -5.47 -14.55
C ALA A 77 -10.77 -6.46 -15.69
N ASP A 78 -10.06 -7.56 -15.42
CA ASP A 78 -9.70 -8.57 -16.42
C ASP A 78 -10.93 -9.26 -17.03
N SER A 79 -11.95 -9.53 -16.20
CA SER A 79 -13.22 -10.07 -16.68
C SER A 79 -13.92 -9.12 -17.64
N ALA A 80 -13.95 -7.81 -17.32
CA ALA A 80 -14.54 -6.80 -18.18
C ALA A 80 -13.73 -6.61 -19.47
N LEU A 81 -12.40 -6.63 -19.38
CA LEU A 81 -11.51 -6.55 -20.54
C LEU A 81 -11.73 -7.71 -21.51
N THR A 82 -11.79 -8.93 -20.99
CA THR A 82 -12.01 -10.14 -21.79
C THR A 82 -13.38 -10.14 -22.46
N LEU A 83 -14.43 -9.72 -21.75
CA LEU A 83 -15.77 -9.64 -22.31
C LEU A 83 -15.91 -8.53 -23.35
N CYS A 84 -15.31 -7.37 -23.11
CA CYS A 84 -15.22 -6.30 -24.10
C CYS A 84 -14.46 -6.71 -25.37
N ALA A 85 -13.35 -7.44 -25.21
CA ALA A 85 -12.61 -7.94 -26.37
C ALA A 85 -13.50 -8.88 -27.20
N ARG A 86 -14.26 -9.76 -26.54
CA ARG A 86 -15.21 -10.64 -27.23
C ARG A 86 -16.32 -9.84 -27.93
N SER A 87 -16.88 -8.82 -27.29
CA SER A 87 -17.92 -7.99 -27.93
C SER A 87 -17.37 -7.17 -29.09
N ALA A 88 -16.14 -6.65 -28.99
CA ALA A 88 -15.49 -5.92 -30.08
C ALA A 88 -15.24 -6.83 -31.29
N ILE A 89 -14.75 -8.06 -31.06
CA ILE A 89 -14.56 -9.05 -32.11
C ILE A 89 -15.91 -9.42 -32.76
N ALA A 90 -16.94 -9.67 -31.94
CA ALA A 90 -18.27 -9.99 -32.45
C ALA A 90 -18.84 -8.82 -33.26
N ALA A 91 -18.73 -7.59 -32.79
CA ALA A 91 -19.19 -6.39 -33.50
C ALA A 91 -18.45 -6.20 -34.83
N ALA A 92 -17.13 -6.39 -34.85
CA ALA A 92 -16.32 -6.26 -36.05
C ALA A 92 -16.74 -7.22 -37.17
N ALA A 93 -17.28 -8.39 -36.84
CA ALA A 93 -17.79 -9.37 -37.81
C ALA A 93 -19.08 -8.91 -38.54
N PHE A 94 -19.86 -8.01 -37.94
CA PHE A 94 -21.12 -7.50 -38.51
C PHE A 94 -21.02 -6.05 -39.00
N GLU A 95 -19.97 -5.35 -38.63
CA GLU A 95 -19.83 -3.92 -38.88
C GLU A 95 -19.28 -3.66 -40.28
N SER A 96 -20.11 -3.05 -41.12
CA SER A 96 -19.76 -2.66 -42.50
C SER A 96 -19.01 -1.33 -42.60
N GLN A 97 -18.72 -0.66 -41.48
CA GLN A 97 -18.09 0.67 -41.50
C GLN A 97 -16.65 0.59 -42.05
N PRO A 98 -16.29 1.45 -43.01
CA PRO A 98 -14.95 1.46 -43.57
C PRO A 98 -13.94 1.96 -42.53
N VAL A 99 -12.83 1.26 -42.39
CA VAL A 99 -11.71 1.60 -41.48
C VAL A 99 -11.21 3.04 -41.72
N ALA A 100 -11.30 3.52 -42.96
CA ALA A 100 -10.96 4.89 -43.35
C ALA A 100 -11.75 5.99 -42.59
N SER A 101 -12.92 5.67 -42.05
CA SER A 101 -13.73 6.61 -41.25
C SER A 101 -13.22 6.80 -39.81
N LEU A 102 -12.30 5.95 -39.34
CA LEU A 102 -11.70 6.05 -38.02
C LEU A 102 -10.60 7.11 -37.97
N LEU A 103 -10.49 7.77 -36.82
CA LEU A 103 -9.43 8.74 -36.54
C LEU A 103 -8.05 8.04 -36.61
N PRO A 104 -7.06 8.70 -37.22
CA PRO A 104 -5.68 8.23 -37.17
C PRO A 104 -5.05 8.51 -35.80
N GLY A 105 -4.16 7.63 -35.36
CA GLY A 105 -3.42 7.77 -34.10
C GLY A 105 -4.10 7.05 -32.93
N GLU A 106 -3.32 6.81 -31.88
CA GLU A 106 -3.80 6.07 -30.71
C GLU A 106 -4.84 6.88 -29.92
N PRO A 107 -5.98 6.27 -29.53
CA PRO A 107 -7.00 6.93 -28.74
C PRO A 107 -6.55 7.28 -27.32
N THR A 108 -7.15 8.34 -26.80
CA THR A 108 -6.81 8.90 -25.49
C THR A 108 -8.03 9.25 -24.65
N GLN A 109 -9.25 8.87 -25.07
CA GLN A 109 -10.46 9.21 -24.30
C GLN A 109 -10.42 8.55 -22.91
N TRP A 110 -9.81 7.36 -22.79
CA TRP A 110 -9.59 6.68 -21.52
C TRP A 110 -8.85 7.50 -20.46
N THR A 111 -8.05 8.50 -20.86
CA THR A 111 -7.32 9.38 -19.93
C THR A 111 -8.19 10.47 -19.32
N ARG A 112 -9.39 10.73 -19.87
CA ARG A 112 -10.28 11.80 -19.43
C ARG A 112 -11.52 11.22 -18.76
N GLU A 113 -11.71 11.53 -17.48
CA GLU A 113 -12.81 11.01 -16.66
C GLU A 113 -14.17 11.10 -17.35
N ALA A 114 -14.58 12.31 -17.75
CA ALA A 114 -15.89 12.52 -18.37
C ALA A 114 -16.10 11.69 -19.66
N ALA A 115 -15.05 11.49 -20.45
CA ALA A 115 -15.13 10.71 -21.67
C ALA A 115 -15.16 9.20 -21.39
N PHE A 116 -14.37 8.75 -20.42
CA PHE A 116 -14.41 7.37 -19.96
C PHE A 116 -15.78 7.02 -19.39
N GLU A 117 -16.32 7.80 -18.45
CA GLU A 117 -17.63 7.48 -17.85
C GLU A 117 -18.78 7.52 -18.87
N ALA A 118 -18.71 8.41 -19.86
CA ALA A 118 -19.74 8.50 -20.90
C ALA A 118 -19.68 7.35 -21.92
N GLY A 119 -18.49 6.83 -22.21
CA GLY A 119 -18.29 5.76 -23.20
C GLY A 119 -18.14 4.35 -22.63
N ALA A 120 -17.86 4.22 -21.33
CA ALA A 120 -17.61 2.93 -20.73
C ALA A 120 -18.89 2.11 -20.55
N VAL A 121 -18.81 0.85 -20.92
CA VAL A 121 -19.86 -0.15 -20.71
C VAL A 121 -19.52 -1.02 -19.50
N ALA A 122 -20.55 -1.57 -18.84
CA ALA A 122 -20.39 -2.53 -17.75
C ALA A 122 -20.78 -3.93 -18.25
N PRO A 123 -19.84 -4.72 -18.81
CA PRO A 123 -20.17 -6.03 -19.37
C PRO A 123 -20.58 -7.06 -18.30
N VAL A 124 -20.25 -6.79 -17.03
CA VAL A 124 -20.72 -7.55 -15.87
C VAL A 124 -21.49 -6.61 -14.96
N ALA A 125 -22.78 -6.87 -14.76
CA ALA A 125 -23.66 -5.98 -13.99
C ALA A 125 -23.28 -5.87 -12.50
N GLN A 126 -22.68 -6.93 -11.93
CA GLN A 126 -22.21 -6.96 -10.55
C GLN A 126 -21.03 -7.92 -10.42
N TRP A 127 -19.96 -7.48 -9.75
CA TRP A 127 -18.85 -8.34 -9.36
C TRP A 127 -18.90 -8.62 -7.85
N PRO A 128 -18.79 -9.89 -7.41
CA PRO A 128 -18.86 -10.23 -5.99
C PRO A 128 -17.83 -9.46 -5.15
N GLY A 129 -18.31 -8.83 -4.07
CA GLY A 129 -17.47 -8.07 -3.14
C GLY A 129 -17.00 -6.71 -3.66
N SER A 130 -17.32 -6.32 -4.89
CA SER A 130 -16.89 -5.04 -5.46
C SER A 130 -17.85 -3.90 -5.13
N LEU A 131 -17.31 -2.72 -4.91
CA LEU A 131 -18.07 -1.49 -4.66
C LEU A 131 -18.95 -1.11 -5.87
N ARG A 132 -18.47 -1.36 -7.09
CA ARG A 132 -19.13 -1.04 -8.35
C ARG A 132 -18.91 -2.15 -9.38
N ALA A 133 -19.79 -2.20 -10.38
CA ALA A 133 -19.60 -3.01 -11.56
C ALA A 133 -18.29 -2.63 -12.28
N PRO A 134 -17.50 -3.59 -12.77
CA PRO A 134 -16.34 -3.28 -13.58
C PRO A 134 -16.79 -2.66 -14.91
N GLN A 135 -16.00 -1.70 -15.37
CA GLN A 135 -16.29 -0.92 -16.57
C GLN A 135 -15.21 -1.16 -17.61
N CYS A 136 -15.57 -0.92 -18.86
CA CYS A 136 -14.65 -1.04 -19.97
C CYS A 136 -15.03 -0.06 -21.09
N LEU A 137 -14.04 0.68 -21.57
CA LEU A 137 -14.13 1.58 -22.71
C LEU A 137 -13.48 0.92 -23.92
N ILE A 138 -14.17 0.96 -25.06
CA ILE A 138 -13.71 0.44 -26.35
C ILE A 138 -13.49 1.63 -27.28
N GLU A 139 -12.23 1.90 -27.65
CA GLU A 139 -11.90 3.00 -28.55
C GLU A 139 -11.30 2.47 -29.86
N ALA A 140 -11.97 2.69 -30.99
CA ALA A 140 -11.49 2.28 -32.30
C ALA A 140 -10.57 3.34 -32.94
N TRP A 141 -9.50 2.91 -33.61
CA TRP A 141 -8.67 3.76 -34.48
C TRP A 141 -8.20 3.02 -35.72
N ARG A 142 -7.63 3.80 -36.64
CA ARG A 142 -6.94 3.27 -37.82
C ARG A 142 -5.44 3.23 -37.59
N LEU A 143 -4.83 2.04 -37.74
CA LEU A 143 -3.37 1.93 -37.73
C LEU A 143 -2.78 2.67 -38.94
N GLY A 144 -1.69 3.41 -38.70
CA GLY A 144 -0.99 4.11 -39.78
C GLY A 144 -0.31 3.16 -40.77
N THR A 145 0.09 1.98 -40.33
CA THR A 145 0.86 1.00 -41.11
C THR A 145 0.00 -0.08 -41.77
N ARG A 146 -1.27 -0.23 -41.36
CA ARG A 146 -2.19 -1.26 -41.85
C ARG A 146 -3.55 -0.65 -42.12
N ALA A 147 -3.80 -0.26 -43.37
CA ALA A 147 -4.97 0.53 -43.77
C ALA A 147 -6.31 -0.24 -43.65
N ASP A 148 -6.26 -1.57 -43.82
CA ASP A 148 -7.45 -2.43 -43.79
C ASP A 148 -7.70 -3.07 -42.42
N ALA A 149 -6.75 -2.92 -41.48
CA ALA A 149 -6.85 -3.47 -40.14
C ALA A 149 -7.62 -2.52 -39.20
N ARG A 150 -8.56 -3.08 -38.43
CA ARG A 150 -9.27 -2.37 -37.36
C ARG A 150 -8.51 -2.52 -36.05
N ALA A 151 -8.10 -1.42 -35.43
CA ALA A 151 -7.54 -1.43 -34.09
C ALA A 151 -8.54 -0.93 -33.06
N TYR A 152 -8.47 -1.51 -31.87
CA TYR A 152 -9.21 -1.11 -30.69
C TYR A 152 -8.27 -1.02 -29.48
N LEU A 153 -8.49 -0.02 -28.61
CA LEU A 153 -7.85 0.13 -27.30
C LEU A 153 -8.96 -0.14 -26.32
N LEU A 154 -8.81 -1.27 -25.64
CA LEU A 154 -9.73 -1.69 -24.62
C LEU A 154 -9.11 -1.27 -23.30
N THR A 155 -9.75 -0.31 -22.62
CA THR A 155 -9.33 0.11 -21.28
C THR A 155 -10.41 -0.28 -20.29
N SER A 156 -10.08 -1.16 -19.36
CA SER A 156 -10.99 -1.64 -18.32
C SER A 156 -10.60 -1.10 -16.95
N ARG A 157 -11.62 -0.89 -16.12
CA ARG A 157 -11.53 -0.43 -14.74
C ARG A 157 -12.30 -1.38 -13.83
N GLY A 158 -11.58 -2.03 -12.93
CA GLY A 158 -12.14 -2.89 -11.90
C GLY A 158 -12.10 -2.22 -10.53
N PHE A 159 -13.07 -2.58 -9.69
CA PHE A 159 -13.24 -2.04 -8.35
C PHE A 159 -13.13 -3.17 -7.32
N GLY A 160 -12.41 -2.92 -6.23
CA GLY A 160 -12.38 -3.74 -5.03
C GLY A 160 -13.50 -3.32 -4.07
N ARG A 161 -13.31 -3.55 -2.77
CA ARG A 161 -14.29 -3.22 -1.73
C ARG A 161 -14.41 -1.71 -1.46
N THR A 162 -13.35 -0.96 -1.72
CA THR A 162 -13.28 0.49 -1.46
C THR A 162 -13.04 1.28 -2.74
N ALA A 163 -13.24 2.60 -2.68
CA ALA A 163 -13.01 3.48 -3.82
C ALA A 163 -11.51 3.62 -4.16
N GLU A 164 -10.61 3.33 -3.24
CA GLU A 164 -9.15 3.41 -3.42
C GLU A 164 -8.61 2.13 -4.06
N SER A 165 -9.31 1.00 -3.88
CA SER A 165 -8.97 -0.30 -4.43
C SER A 165 -9.44 -0.38 -5.88
N GLN A 166 -8.79 0.35 -6.78
CA GLN A 166 -9.09 0.33 -8.22
C GLN A 166 -7.90 -0.18 -9.02
N VAL A 167 -8.20 -0.94 -10.07
CA VAL A 167 -7.20 -1.46 -11.01
C VAL A 167 -7.64 -1.15 -12.42
N TRP A 168 -6.69 -0.69 -13.22
CA TRP A 168 -6.90 -0.33 -14.61
C TRP A 168 -6.04 -1.21 -15.52
N LEU A 169 -6.65 -1.82 -16.53
CA LEU A 169 -5.99 -2.72 -17.45
C LEU A 169 -6.23 -2.29 -18.90
N GLN A 170 -5.21 -2.42 -19.74
CA GLN A 170 -5.27 -1.98 -21.12
C GLN A 170 -4.77 -3.05 -22.10
N MET A 171 -5.54 -3.28 -23.16
CA MET A 171 -5.21 -4.18 -24.26
C MET A 171 -5.45 -3.49 -25.60
N GLU A 172 -4.52 -3.69 -26.52
CA GLU A 172 -4.72 -3.36 -27.93
C GLU A 172 -5.19 -4.62 -28.67
N LEU A 173 -6.24 -4.46 -29.47
CA LEU A 173 -6.86 -5.53 -30.25
C LEU A 173 -6.84 -5.11 -31.72
N VAL A 174 -6.20 -5.90 -32.58
CA VAL A 174 -6.14 -5.64 -34.02
C VAL A 174 -6.85 -6.77 -34.77
N ILE A 175 -7.74 -6.41 -35.67
CA ILE A 175 -8.54 -7.35 -36.48
C ILE A 175 -8.30 -7.05 -37.96
N GLU A 176 -7.82 -8.05 -38.69
CA GLU A 176 -7.51 -7.98 -40.11
C GLU A 176 -8.04 -9.25 -40.81
N GLY A 177 -9.25 -9.15 -41.37
CA GLY A 177 -9.96 -10.33 -41.87
C GLY A 177 -10.26 -11.33 -40.75
N GLU A 178 -9.79 -12.57 -40.89
CA GLU A 178 -9.91 -13.62 -39.87
C GLU A 178 -8.79 -13.56 -38.80
N GLN A 179 -7.76 -12.75 -39.02
CA GLN A 179 -6.64 -12.62 -38.08
C GLN A 179 -7.02 -11.68 -36.93
N ILE A 180 -6.80 -12.16 -35.70
CA ILE A 180 -7.05 -11.41 -34.47
C ILE A 180 -5.76 -11.38 -33.66
N GLU A 181 -5.13 -10.21 -33.59
CA GLU A 181 -3.96 -9.96 -32.76
C GLU A 181 -4.40 -9.29 -31.45
N ARG A 182 -3.91 -9.82 -30.32
CA ARG A 182 -4.14 -9.24 -28.99
C ARG A 182 -2.79 -8.85 -28.39
N HIS A 183 -2.57 -7.55 -28.22
CA HIS A 183 -1.37 -7.00 -27.62
C HIS A 183 -1.68 -6.53 -26.21
N TRP A 184 -1.21 -7.33 -25.24
CA TRP A 184 -1.25 -6.92 -23.84
C TRP A 184 -0.28 -5.77 -23.65
N ARG A 185 -0.78 -4.62 -23.16
CA ARG A 185 0.06 -3.49 -22.77
C ARG A 185 0.44 -3.62 -21.31
N HIS A 186 -0.29 -2.97 -20.40
CA HIS A 186 0.12 -2.87 -19.01
C HIS A 186 -1.08 -2.67 -18.07
N VAL A 187 -0.85 -2.93 -16.78
CA VAL A 187 -1.63 -2.29 -15.71
C VAL A 187 -1.30 -0.81 -15.77
N VAL A 188 -2.30 0.03 -16.07
CA VAL A 188 -2.07 1.47 -16.17
C VAL A 188 -2.24 2.12 -14.80
N ALA A 189 -1.47 3.17 -14.54
CA ALA A 189 -1.73 4.03 -13.40
C ALA A 189 -3.15 4.60 -13.52
N ARG A 190 -3.80 4.85 -12.39
CA ARG A 190 -5.11 5.51 -12.35
C ARG A 190 -5.00 6.86 -13.09
N PRO A 191 -5.67 7.02 -14.25
CA PRO A 191 -5.45 8.19 -15.10
C PRO A 191 -6.09 9.48 -14.56
N PHE A 192 -7.06 9.37 -13.64
CA PHE A 192 -7.78 10.48 -12.99
C PHE A 192 -8.36 10.04 -11.64
#